data_AF-A0A4Q0VIC2-F1
#
_entry.id   AF-A0A4Q0VIC2-F1
#
_cell.length_a   1.000
_cell.length_b   1.000
_cell.length_c   1.000
_cell.angle_alpha   90.00
_cell.angle_beta   90.00
_cell.angle_gamma   90.00
#
_symmetry.space_group_name_H-M   'P 1'
#
loop_
_entity.id
_entity.type
_entity.pdbx_description
1 polymer ?
#
loop_
_entity_poly.entity_id
_entity_poly.type
_entity_poly.pdbx_seq_one_letter_code
_entity_poly.pdbx_strand_id
1 'polypeptide(L)' 'MQPIIQTYTLLHTAYQNNQITSLTIHGTTYTGTVDFLTTQTVYLGLRAGYSCQLPLGQISQAHLHQLQPWWYLYD' A
#
# COMPACT_ATOMS: atom_id res chain seq x y z
N MET A 1 4.62 20.56 3.09
CA MET A 1 3.22 20.39 3.55
C MET A 1 2.88 18.90 3.48
N GLN A 2 2.53 18.32 4.63
CA GLN A 2 2.01 16.98 4.97
C GLN A 2 2.11 15.83 3.91
N PRO A 3 3.29 15.22 3.70
CA PRO A 3 3.40 13.99 2.88
C PRO A 3 2.58 12.81 3.44
N ILE A 4 2.37 12.76 4.76
CA ILE A 4 1.66 11.66 5.42
C ILE A 4 0.16 11.60 5.04
N ILE A 5 -0.52 12.74 4.91
CA ILE A 5 -1.94 12.76 4.55
C ILE A 5 -2.14 12.28 3.11
N GLN A 6 -1.27 12.70 2.20
CA GLN A 6 -1.33 12.28 0.80
C GLN A 6 -1.09 10.77 0.67
N THR A 7 -0.06 10.25 1.34
CA THR A 7 0.22 8.81 1.38
C THR A 7 -0.95 8.05 2.00
N TYR A 8 -1.53 8.52 3.11
CA TYR A 8 -2.68 7.87 3.73
C TYR A 8 -3.87 7.77 2.76
N THR A 9 -4.24 8.87 2.10
CA THR A 9 -5.36 8.89 1.14
C THR A 9 -5.11 7.95 -0.02
N LEU A 10 -3.88 7.91 -0.55
CA LEU A 10 -3.51 6.98 -1.63
C LEU A 10 -3.66 5.52 -1.20
N LEU A 11 -3.18 5.16 -0.01
CA LEU A 11 -3.24 3.80 0.51
C LEU A 11 -4.65 3.39 0.94
N HIS A 12 -5.47 4.35 1.36
CA HIS A 12 -6.88 4.10 1.59
C HIS A 12 -7.59 3.71 0.29
N THR A 13 -7.29 4.39 -0.82
CA THR A 13 -7.77 3.99 -2.16
C THR A 13 -7.27 2.60 -2.56
N ALA A 14 -5.99 2.28 -2.29
CA ALA A 14 -5.44 0.96 -2.55
C ALA A 14 -6.21 -0.15 -1.84
N TYR A 15 -6.49 0.07 -0.55
CA TYR A 15 -7.21 -0.85 0.31
C TYR A 15 -8.64 -1.08 -0.20
N GLN A 16 -9.39 -0.02 -0.48
CA GLN A 16 -10.79 -0.11 -0.94
C GLN A 16 -10.92 -0.84 -2.28
N ASN A 17 -9.94 -0.68 -3.17
CA ASN A 17 -9.99 -1.26 -4.51
C ASN A 17 -9.15 -2.54 -4.65
N ASN A 18 -8.55 -3.04 -3.57
CA ASN A 18 -7.64 -4.18 -3.58
C ASN A 18 -6.56 -4.06 -4.67
N GLN A 19 -5.94 -2.88 -4.75
CA GLN A 19 -4.93 -2.56 -5.76
C GLN A 19 -3.54 -2.98 -5.29
N ILE A 20 -2.75 -3.50 -6.23
CA ILE A 20 -1.32 -3.73 -6.00
C ILE A 20 -0.66 -2.37 -5.80
N THR A 21 0.19 -2.26 -4.79
CA THR A 21 0.82 -1.02 -4.38
C THR A 21 2.30 -1.27 -4.10
N SER A 22 3.16 -0.37 -4.59
CA SER A 22 4.56 -0.32 -4.17
C SER A 22 4.78 0.75 -3.12
N LEU A 23 5.47 0.39 -2.04
CA LEU A 23 5.82 1.26 -0.92
C LEU A 23 7.34 1.28 -0.75
N THR A 24 7.94 2.47 -0.77
CA THR A 24 9.37 2.65 -0.49
C THR A 24 9.56 3.16 0.93
N ILE A 25 10.37 2.45 1.70
CA ILE A 25 10.79 2.81 3.07
C ILE A 25 12.30 2.62 3.20
N HIS A 26 13.00 3.66 3.65
CA HIS A 26 14.47 3.67 3.79
C HIS A 26 15.23 3.16 2.53
N GLY A 27 14.70 3.46 1.34
CA GLY A 27 15.29 3.05 0.06
C GLY A 27 14.96 1.62 -0.39
N THR A 28 14.20 0.84 0.39
CA THR A 28 13.71 -0.49 0.00
C THR A 28 12.26 -0.41 -0.47
N THR A 29 11.95 -1.00 -1.62
CA THR A 29 10.59 -1.05 -2.17
C THR A 29 9.95 -2.41 -1.94
N TYR A 30 8.75 -2.38 -1.38
CA TYR A 30 7.89 -3.55 -1.18
C TYR A 30 6.67 -3.43 -2.08
N THR A 31 6.25 -4.51 -2.72
CA THR A 31 5.08 -4.53 -3.61
C THR A 31 4.09 -5.58 -3.13
N GLY A 32 2.82 -5.19 -2.97
CA GLY A 32 1.77 -6.05 -2.44
C GLY A 32 0.41 -5.37 -2.40
N THR A 33 -0.58 -6.00 -1.78
CA THR A 33 -1.90 -5.40 -1.52
C THR A 33 -1.91 -4.73 -0.15
N VAL A 34 -2.70 -3.67 0.02
CA VAL A 34 -2.93 -3.14 1.37
C VAL A 34 -4.00 -4.00 2.01
N ASP A 35 -3.65 -4.78 3.04
CA ASP A 35 -4.57 -5.67 3.75
C ASP A 35 -5.29 -4.93 4.88
N PHE A 36 -4.64 -3.93 5.48
CA PHE A 36 -5.22 -3.08 6.51
C PHE A 36 -4.46 -1.76 6.63
N LEU A 37 -5.16 -0.67 7.00
CA LEU A 37 -4.60 0.66 7.12
C LEU A 37 -5.11 1.35 8.40
N THR A 38 -4.18 1.95 9.14
CA THR A 38 -4.47 2.81 10.30
C THR A 38 -3.82 4.17 10.09
N THR A 39 -4.06 5.10 11.01
CA THR A 39 -3.46 6.44 10.96
C THR A 39 -1.93 6.44 11.09
N GLN A 40 -1.32 5.33 11.53
CA GLN A 40 0.13 5.25 11.77
C GLN A 40 0.82 4.10 11.05
N THR A 41 0.07 3.09 10.58
CA THR A 41 0.62 1.83 10.11
C THR A 41 -0.14 1.30 8.91
N VAL A 42 0.61 0.76 7.94
CA VAL A 42 0.12 0.01 6.79
C VAL A 42 0.47 -1.46 6.99
N TYR A 43 -0.48 -2.35 6.74
CA TYR A 43 -0.23 -3.78 6.64
C TYR A 43 -0.27 -4.16 5.17
N LEU A 44 0.89 -4.44 4.59
CA LEU A 44 1.05 -4.76 3.17
C LEU A 44 1.14 -6.27 2.97
N GLY A 45 0.11 -6.88 2.38
CA GLY A 45 0.08 -8.28 1.98
C GLY A 45 1.06 -8.55 0.86
N LEU A 46 2.10 -9.33 1.16
CA LEU A 46 3.14 -9.71 0.18
C LEU A 46 2.85 -11.05 -0.47
N ARG A 47 2.13 -11.93 0.23
CA ARG A 47 1.62 -13.23 -0.24
C ARG A 47 0.47 -13.68 0.66
N ALA A 48 -0.24 -14.74 0.26
CA ALA A 48 -1.33 -15.31 1.04
C ALA A 48 -0.91 -15.62 2.49
N GLY A 49 -1.65 -15.06 3.44
CA GLY A 49 -1.41 -15.24 4.88
C GLY A 49 -0.17 -14.53 5.44
N TYR A 50 0.47 -13.65 4.68
CA TYR A 50 1.65 -12.92 5.14
C TYR A 50 1.63 -11.44 4.75
N SER A 51 1.51 -10.61 5.77
CA SER A 51 1.53 -9.15 5.66
C SER A 51 2.74 -8.57 6.37
N CYS A 52 3.33 -7.54 5.77
CA CYS A 52 4.41 -6.75 6.35
C CYS A 52 3.83 -5.49 7.01
N GLN A 53 4.22 -5.22 8.26
CA GLN A 53 3.83 -4.01 8.97
C GLN A 53 4.83 -2.89 8.66
N LEU A 54 4.33 -1.78 8.10
CA LEU A 54 5.15 -0.64 7.69
C LEU A 54 4.65 0.65 8.38
N PRO A 55 5.54 1.40 9.08
CA PRO A 55 5.18 2.68 9.67
C PRO A 55 4.86 3.71 8.57
N LEU A 56 3.64 4.24 8.58
CA LEU A 56 3.15 5.17 7.54
C LEU A 56 4.04 6.41 7.42
N GLY A 57 4.52 6.94 8.55
CA GLY A 57 5.38 8.11 8.60
C GLY A 57 6.79 7.91 8.01
N GLN A 58 7.20 6.66 7.74
CA GLN A 58 8.50 6.33 7.16
C GLN A 58 8.41 6.00 5.67
N ILE A 59 7.20 5.96 5.10
CA ILE A 59 7.00 5.73 3.68
C ILE A 59 7.39 7.01 2.93
N SER A 60 8.47 6.93 2.15
CA SER A 60 8.96 8.04 1.35
C SER A 60 8.28 8.12 -0.01
N GLN A 61 7.80 7.00 -0.55
CA GLN A 61 7.09 6.93 -1.82
C GLN A 61 6.02 5.84 -1.78
N ALA A 62 4.88 6.11 -2.43
CA ALA A 62 3.82 5.15 -2.62
C ALA A 62 3.30 5.23 -4.07
N HIS A 63 3.10 4.08 -4.70
CA HIS A 63 2.66 3.98 -6.09
C HIS A 63 1.59 2.90 -6.23
N LEU A 64 0.41 3.29 -6.77
CA LEU A 64 -0.67 2.37 -7.10
C LEU A 64 -0.43 1.76 -8.47
N HIS A 65 -0.47 0.43 -8.55
CA HIS A 65 -0.40 -0.30 -9.81
C HIS A 65 -1.81 -0.58 -10.30
N GLN A 66 -2.14 -0.01 -11.47
CA GLN A 66 -3.41 -0.14 -12.17
C GLN A 66 -4.63 0.40 -11.39
N LEU A 67 -5.64 0.87 -12.12
CA LEU A 67 -6.89 1.36 -11.51
C LEU A 67 -7.84 0.22 -11.12
N GLN A 68 -7.60 -0.98 -11.63
CA GLN A 68 -8.47 -2.13 -11.44
C GLN A 68 -7.90 -3.08 -10.39
N PRO A 69 -8.75 -3.85 -9.69
CA PRO A 69 -8.29 -4.82 -8.72
C PRO A 69 -7.37 -5.88 -9.33
N TRP A 70 -6.46 -6.47 -8.55
CA TRP A 70 -5.50 -7.46 -9.05
C TRP A 70 -6.15 -8.69 -9.70
N TRP A 71 -7.37 -9.05 -9.28
CA TRP A 71 -8.12 -10.18 -9.80
C TRP A 71 -8.68 -9.93 -11.21
N TYR A 72 -8.73 -8.68 -11.67
CA TYR A 72 -9.08 -8.34 -13.06
C TYR A 72 -8.10 -8.94 -14.08
N LEU A 73 -6.88 -9.28 -13.66
CA LEU A 73 -5.90 -9.96 -14.53
C LEU A 73 -6.29 -11.42 -14.84
N TYR A 74 -7.31 -11.95 -14.17
CA TYR A 74 -7.74 -13.34 -14.28
C TYR A 74 -9.18 -13.49 -14.81
N ASP A 75 -9.85 -12.37 -15.11
CA ASP A 75 -11.12 -12.30 -15.87
C ASP A 75 -10.84 -12.05 -17.37
#